data_AF-A0A536EF16-F1
#
_entry.id   AF-A0A536EF16-F1
#
_cell.length_a   1.000
_cell.length_b   1.000
_cell.length_c   1.000
_cell.angle_alpha   90.00
_cell.angle_beta   90.00
_cell.angle_gamma   90.00
#
_symmetry.space_group_name_H-M   'P 1'
#
loop_
_entity.id
_entity.type
_entity.pdbx_description
1 polymer ?
#
loop_
_entity_poly.entity_id
_entity_poly.type
_entity_poly.pdbx_seq_one_letter_code
_entity_poly.pdbx_strand_id
1 'polypeptide(L)'
;MSLAIWLAAGLVLTEALAVPVARVHAPSAMAPAAAVTLGWWLLIALVFIAGAALLDTPDGTPVDHYGLPNGLTALRAWACAPLLVVAVLSLPDRLGLLLWVFVGGAVGMLDAVDGIVARRYGPVTVLGKAMDPFGDALFFLAAALGCYLLGIVPLWLAALIAFRYAAPVLATPFVFLARRRPELVHTVWGRRNTLLTGFVIFVLVLVLFAGGPVWLAALIVALPSLVPTTILHFASLIRRAADAPVAR
;
A
#
# COMPACT_ATOMS: atom_id res chain seq x y z
N MET A 1 -8.35 15.69 -14.19
CA MET A 1 -9.59 15.57 -13.40
C MET A 1 -9.47 16.48 -12.20
N SER A 2 -10.57 17.06 -11.70
CA SER A 2 -10.51 17.92 -10.51
C SER A 2 -10.33 17.07 -9.24
N LEU A 3 -9.78 17.67 -8.18
CA LEU A 3 -9.67 17.02 -6.87
C LEU A 3 -11.03 16.54 -6.37
N ALA A 4 -12.08 17.34 -6.58
CA ALA A 4 -13.44 17.02 -6.15
C ALA A 4 -13.96 15.69 -6.74
N ILE A 5 -13.63 15.39 -8.00
CA ILE A 5 -14.00 14.11 -8.63
C ILE A 5 -13.30 12.95 -7.93
N TRP A 6 -12.01 13.08 -7.62
CA TRP A 6 -11.27 12.04 -6.90
C TRP A 6 -11.76 11.85 -5.47
N LEU A 7 -12.05 12.94 -4.76
CA LEU A 7 -12.64 12.90 -3.42
C LEU A 7 -13.98 12.14 -3.44
N ALA A 8 -14.86 12.47 -4.38
CA ALA A 8 -16.14 11.78 -4.53
C ALA A 8 -15.97 10.31 -4.89
N ALA A 9 -15.06 9.99 -5.83
CA ALA A 9 -14.75 8.61 -6.19
C ALA A 9 -14.20 7.81 -5.00
N GLY A 10 -13.34 8.41 -4.19
CA GLY A 10 -12.82 7.84 -2.95
C GLY A 10 -13.93 7.52 -1.94
N LEU A 11 -14.87 8.45 -1.74
CA LEU A 11 -15.98 8.26 -0.80
C LEU A 11 -16.90 7.12 -1.24
N VAL A 12 -17.23 7.09 -2.54
CA VAL A 12 -18.01 6.01 -3.13
C VAL A 12 -17.28 4.69 -2.97
N LEU A 13 -15.98 4.64 -3.29
CA LEU A 13 -15.16 3.42 -3.14
C LEU A 13 -15.17 2.89 -1.71
N THR A 14 -15.00 3.77 -0.71
CA THR A 14 -14.93 3.35 0.70
C THR A 14 -16.26 2.81 1.20
N GLU A 15 -17.34 3.55 0.98
CA GLU A 15 -18.66 3.19 1.51
C GLU A 15 -19.33 2.06 0.72
N ALA A 16 -19.16 2.03 -0.60
CA ALA A 16 -19.76 0.99 -1.45
C ALA A 16 -19.17 -0.40 -1.20
N LEU A 17 -17.96 -0.48 -0.62
CA LEU A 17 -17.39 -1.76 -0.19
C LEU A 17 -17.72 -2.06 1.28
N ALA A 18 -17.47 -1.13 2.19
CA ALA A 18 -17.57 -1.41 3.62
C ALA A 18 -19.02 -1.62 4.11
N VAL A 19 -19.99 -0.82 3.64
CA VAL A 19 -21.37 -0.91 4.12
C VAL A 19 -22.05 -2.21 3.71
N PRO A 20 -21.97 -2.67 2.44
CA PRO A 20 -22.53 -3.96 2.06
C PRO A 20 -21.84 -5.13 2.76
N VAL A 21 -20.52 -5.10 2.88
CA VAL A 21 -19.75 -6.13 3.60
C VAL A 21 -20.17 -6.22 5.05
N ALA A 22 -20.30 -5.07 5.72
CA ALA A 22 -20.76 -5.01 7.10
C ALA A 22 -22.20 -5.51 7.25
N ARG A 23 -23.08 -5.20 6.29
CA ARG A 23 -24.46 -5.71 6.27
C ARG A 23 -24.52 -7.24 6.17
N VAL A 24 -23.64 -7.84 5.37
CA VAL A 24 -23.54 -9.31 5.24
C VAL A 24 -23.07 -9.95 6.55
N HIS A 25 -22.15 -9.29 7.27
CA HIS A 25 -21.71 -9.74 8.60
C HIS A 25 -22.84 -9.62 9.64
N ALA A 26 -23.35 -8.40 9.86
CA ALA A 26 -24.46 -8.10 10.76
C ALA A 26 -25.00 -6.68 10.50
N PRO A 27 -26.33 -6.43 10.53
CA PRO A 27 -26.88 -5.09 10.37
C PRO A 27 -26.33 -4.06 11.37
N SER A 28 -26.01 -4.48 12.60
CA SER A 28 -25.40 -3.62 13.63
C SER A 28 -23.98 -3.17 13.31
N ALA A 29 -23.26 -3.89 12.45
CA ALA A 29 -21.91 -3.55 12.04
C ALA A 29 -21.85 -2.47 10.96
N MET A 30 -22.98 -2.16 10.29
CA MET A 30 -23.03 -1.18 9.20
C MET A 30 -22.60 0.22 9.64
N ALA A 31 -23.18 0.74 10.72
CA ALA A 31 -22.89 2.09 11.19
C ALA A 31 -21.43 2.25 11.69
N PRO A 32 -20.88 1.33 12.50
CA PRO A 32 -19.46 1.34 12.84
C PRO A 32 -18.54 1.27 11.62
N ALA A 33 -18.82 0.38 10.66
CA ALA A 33 -18.01 0.24 9.46
C ALA A 33 -18.00 1.54 8.63
N ALA A 34 -19.19 2.11 8.37
CA ALA A 34 -19.34 3.38 7.67
C ALA A 34 -18.61 4.53 8.39
N ALA A 35 -18.71 4.60 9.72
CA ALA A 35 -18.03 5.64 10.49
C ALA A 35 -16.50 5.52 10.40
N VAL A 36 -15.97 4.29 10.47
CA VAL A 36 -14.53 4.04 10.33
C VAL A 36 -14.05 4.40 8.93
N THR A 37 -14.76 3.97 7.88
CA THR A 37 -14.36 4.26 6.50
C THR A 37 -14.54 5.71 6.11
N LEU A 38 -15.57 6.39 6.61
CA LEU A 38 -15.74 7.83 6.43
C LEU A 38 -14.64 8.62 7.15
N GLY A 39 -14.31 8.23 8.39
CA GLY A 39 -13.21 8.85 9.14
C GLY A 39 -11.86 8.68 8.43
N TRP A 40 -11.60 7.48 7.89
CA TRP A 40 -10.43 7.22 7.06
C TRP A 40 -10.43 8.04 5.78
N TRP A 41 -11.57 8.11 5.09
CA TRP A 41 -11.73 8.91 3.89
C TRP A 41 -11.42 10.38 4.15
N LEU A 42 -11.97 10.95 5.23
CA LEU A 42 -11.70 12.33 5.67
C LEU A 42 -10.22 12.57 5.95
N LEU A 43 -9.55 11.65 6.64
CA LEU A 43 -8.12 11.76 6.96
C LEU A 43 -7.29 11.84 5.67
N ILE A 44 -7.48 10.89 4.75
CA ILE A 44 -6.74 10.87 3.49
C ILE A 44 -7.13 12.07 2.61
N ALA A 45 -8.41 12.47 2.58
CA ALA A 45 -8.86 13.67 1.88
C ALA A 45 -8.13 14.92 2.39
N LEU A 46 -7.98 15.08 3.71
CA LEU A 46 -7.26 16.20 4.30
C LEU A 46 -5.78 16.21 3.90
N VAL A 47 -5.12 15.05 3.85
CA VAL A 47 -3.74 14.93 3.37
C VAL A 47 -3.62 15.39 1.92
N PHE A 48 -4.53 14.92 1.04
CA PHE A 48 -4.50 15.31 -0.37
C PHE A 48 -4.87 16.78 -0.58
N ILE A 49 -5.85 17.33 0.14
CA ILE A 49 -6.22 18.75 0.10
C ILE A 49 -5.05 19.63 0.57
N ALA A 50 -4.42 19.29 1.70
CA ALA A 50 -3.24 20.02 2.19
C ALA A 50 -2.06 19.91 1.21
N GLY A 51 -1.89 18.75 0.59
CA GLY A 51 -0.91 18.49 -0.44
C GLY A 51 -1.18 19.22 -1.77
N ALA A 52 -2.36 19.80 -1.98
CA ALA A 52 -2.68 20.53 -3.21
C ALA A 52 -1.74 21.73 -3.42
N ALA A 53 -1.20 22.30 -2.34
CA ALA A 53 -0.18 23.34 -2.40
C ALA A 53 1.16 22.87 -3.00
N LEU A 54 1.36 21.57 -3.19
CA LEU A 54 2.55 20.94 -3.78
C LEU A 54 2.30 20.39 -5.19
N LEU A 55 1.21 20.81 -5.85
CA LEU A 55 0.88 20.46 -7.24
C LEU A 55 1.72 21.23 -8.25
N ASP A 56 3.03 21.26 -8.03
CA ASP A 56 3.98 21.81 -8.98
C ASP A 56 4.72 20.67 -9.67
N THR A 57 5.10 20.88 -10.92
CA THR A 57 6.15 20.08 -11.56
C THR A 57 7.49 20.32 -10.86
N PRO A 58 8.47 19.39 -10.98
CA PRO A 58 9.82 19.61 -10.44
C PRO A 58 10.50 20.90 -10.93
N ASP A 59 10.08 21.42 -12.08
CA ASP A 59 10.59 22.65 -12.69
C ASP A 59 9.87 23.92 -12.18
N GLY A 60 8.93 23.77 -11.23
CA GLY A 60 8.19 24.87 -10.62
C GLY A 60 6.98 25.36 -11.42
N THR A 61 6.57 24.66 -12.48
CA THR A 61 5.33 25.00 -13.19
C THR A 61 4.13 24.45 -12.43
N PRO A 62 3.14 25.30 -12.05
CA PRO A 62 1.95 24.87 -11.34
C PRO A 62 1.08 24.00 -12.25
N VAL A 63 0.46 22.97 -11.66
CA VAL A 63 -0.44 22.04 -12.35
C VAL A 63 -1.85 22.22 -11.80
N ASP A 64 -2.77 22.66 -12.64
CA ASP A 64 -4.13 23.05 -12.24
C ASP A 64 -5.04 21.86 -11.86
N HIS A 65 -4.60 20.62 -12.08
CA HIS A 65 -5.42 19.42 -11.97
C HIS A 65 -4.70 18.24 -11.31
N TYR A 66 -5.45 17.46 -10.53
CA TYR A 66 -5.01 16.15 -10.08
C TYR A 66 -5.00 15.20 -11.28
N GLY A 67 -3.80 14.98 -11.81
CA GLY A 67 -3.56 14.00 -12.86
C GLY A 67 -3.97 12.60 -12.42
N LEU A 68 -4.14 11.71 -13.40
CA LEU A 68 -4.46 10.30 -13.15
C LEU A 68 -3.51 9.64 -12.13
N PRO A 69 -2.18 9.83 -12.17
CA PRO A 69 -1.27 9.19 -11.21
C PRO A 69 -1.62 9.51 -9.75
N ASN A 70 -1.76 10.80 -9.41
CA ASN A 70 -2.08 11.23 -8.05
C ASN A 70 -3.46 10.73 -7.60
N GLY A 71 -4.42 10.67 -8.53
CA GLY A 71 -5.75 10.12 -8.27
C GLY A 71 -5.73 8.62 -7.95
N LEU A 72 -4.94 7.83 -8.69
CA LEU A 72 -4.78 6.40 -8.44
C LEU A 72 -4.09 6.13 -7.09
N THR A 73 -3.05 6.91 -6.74
CA THR A 73 -2.43 6.83 -5.41
C THR A 73 -3.44 7.15 -4.30
N ALA A 74 -4.30 8.16 -4.49
CA ALA A 74 -5.35 8.51 -3.54
C ALA A 74 -6.40 7.40 -3.38
N LEU A 75 -6.88 6.82 -4.48
CA LEU A 75 -7.82 5.70 -4.46
C LEU A 75 -7.25 4.50 -3.70
N ARG A 76 -5.96 4.19 -3.88
CA ARG A 76 -5.29 3.11 -3.16
C ARG A 76 -5.20 3.38 -1.66
N ALA A 77 -4.87 4.61 -1.28
CA ALA A 77 -4.85 5.01 0.13
C ALA A 77 -6.24 4.91 0.77
N TRP A 78 -7.30 5.37 0.08
CA TRP A 78 -8.68 5.23 0.55
C TRP A 78 -9.13 3.78 0.67
N ALA A 79 -8.73 2.91 -0.27
CA ALA A 79 -9.09 1.49 -0.26
C ALA A 79 -8.56 0.71 0.96
N CYS A 80 -7.57 1.23 1.70
CA CYS A 80 -6.98 0.53 2.84
C CYS A 80 -7.99 0.22 3.95
N ALA A 81 -8.79 1.19 4.40
CA ALA A 81 -9.78 0.96 5.46
C ALA A 81 -10.91 -0.02 5.08
N PRO A 82 -11.61 0.11 3.94
CA PRO A 82 -12.67 -0.84 3.59
C PRO A 82 -12.12 -2.25 3.33
N LEU A 83 -10.88 -2.39 2.83
CA LEU A 83 -10.22 -3.70 2.76
C LEU A 83 -9.98 -4.28 4.16
N LEU A 84 -9.52 -3.48 5.11
CA LEU A 84 -9.37 -3.94 6.50
C LEU A 84 -10.71 -4.30 7.14
N VAL A 85 -11.80 -3.62 6.81
CA VAL A 85 -13.15 -4.02 7.22
C VAL A 85 -13.48 -5.42 6.69
N VAL A 86 -13.17 -5.72 5.42
CA VAL A 86 -13.32 -7.08 4.85
C VAL A 86 -12.50 -8.12 5.62
N ALA A 87 -11.29 -7.78 6.06
CA ALA A 87 -10.41 -8.70 6.78
C ALA A 87 -10.83 -8.93 8.25
N VAL A 88 -11.37 -7.91 8.91
CA VAL A 88 -11.77 -7.96 10.33
C VAL A 88 -13.13 -8.63 10.51
N LEU A 89 -14.09 -8.35 9.63
CA LEU A 89 -15.44 -8.88 9.78
C LEU A 89 -15.49 -10.36 9.39
N SER A 90 -16.09 -11.17 10.26
CA SER A 90 -16.29 -12.59 9.99
C SER A 90 -17.41 -12.79 8.99
N LEU A 91 -17.07 -13.08 7.73
CA LEU A 91 -18.02 -13.31 6.65
C LEU A 91 -18.26 -14.81 6.41
N PRO A 92 -19.46 -15.21 5.95
CA PRO A 92 -19.79 -16.61 5.69
C PRO A 92 -18.93 -17.22 4.57
N ASP A 93 -18.78 -18.55 4.57
CA ASP A 93 -18.27 -19.37 3.45
C ASP A 93 -17.01 -18.84 2.76
N ARG A 94 -16.05 -18.34 3.54
CA ARG A 94 -14.79 -17.73 3.05
C ARG A 94 -14.96 -16.49 2.17
N LEU A 95 -16.13 -15.85 2.18
CA LEU A 95 -16.40 -14.65 1.40
C LEU A 95 -15.37 -13.54 1.68
N GLY A 96 -14.94 -13.37 2.93
CA GLY A 96 -13.90 -12.38 3.29
C GLY A 96 -12.58 -12.65 2.58
N LEU A 97 -12.17 -13.92 2.50
CA LEU A 97 -10.96 -14.33 1.77
C LEU A 97 -11.10 -14.07 0.27
N LEU A 98 -12.26 -14.38 -0.32
CA LEU A 98 -12.52 -14.13 -1.74
C LEU A 98 -12.51 -12.63 -2.06
N LEU A 99 -13.26 -11.83 -1.31
CA LEU A 99 -13.28 -10.37 -1.47
C LEU A 99 -11.89 -9.77 -1.30
N TRP A 100 -11.11 -10.25 -0.34
CA TRP A 100 -9.74 -9.81 -0.13
C TRP A 100 -8.85 -10.11 -1.33
N VAL A 101 -8.90 -11.33 -1.87
CA VAL A 101 -8.09 -11.73 -3.04
C VAL A 101 -8.48 -10.94 -4.28
N PHE A 102 -9.79 -10.79 -4.56
CA PHE A 102 -10.25 -10.10 -5.76
C PHE A 102 -10.11 -8.57 -5.66
N VAL A 103 -10.66 -7.97 -4.59
CA VAL A 103 -10.67 -6.51 -4.44
C VAL A 103 -9.29 -6.02 -3.99
N GLY A 104 -8.70 -6.65 -2.97
CA GLY A 104 -7.35 -6.30 -2.50
C GLY A 104 -6.29 -6.55 -3.57
N GLY A 105 -6.42 -7.64 -4.33
CA GLY A 105 -5.57 -7.90 -5.50
C GLY A 105 -5.71 -6.83 -6.59
N ALA A 106 -6.93 -6.44 -6.95
CA ALA A 106 -7.16 -5.37 -7.92
C ALA A 106 -6.58 -4.02 -7.47
N VAL A 107 -6.73 -3.68 -6.18
CA VAL A 107 -6.12 -2.48 -5.58
C VAL A 107 -4.60 -2.56 -5.58
N GLY A 108 -4.01 -3.73 -5.34
CA GLY A 108 -2.57 -3.93 -5.47
C GLY A 108 -2.06 -3.80 -6.91
N MET A 109 -2.87 -4.22 -7.90
CA MET A 109 -2.52 -4.09 -9.32
C MET A 109 -2.62 -2.66 -9.84
N LEU A 110 -3.43 -1.80 -9.19
CA LEU A 110 -3.54 -0.38 -9.53
C LEU A 110 -2.18 0.35 -9.46
N ASP A 111 -1.27 -0.07 -8.58
CA ASP A 111 0.12 0.42 -8.50
C ASP A 111 0.91 0.17 -9.79
N ALA A 112 0.87 -1.06 -10.30
CA ALA A 112 1.55 -1.39 -11.54
C ALA A 112 0.99 -0.60 -12.74
N VAL A 113 -0.32 -0.35 -12.72
CA VAL A 113 -1.00 0.47 -13.74
C VAL A 113 -0.62 1.94 -13.59
N ASP A 114 -0.58 2.50 -12.38
CA ASP A 114 -0.19 3.89 -12.15
C ASP A 114 1.22 4.15 -12.68
N GLY A 115 2.16 3.22 -12.47
CA GLY A 115 3.54 3.42 -12.86
C GLY A 115 3.71 3.37 -14.38
N ILE A 116 2.89 2.58 -15.07
CA ILE A 116 2.84 2.56 -16.54
C ILE A 116 2.19 3.83 -17.08
N VAL A 117 1.08 4.26 -16.47
CA VAL A 117 0.32 5.44 -16.90
C VAL A 117 1.11 6.72 -16.64
N ALA A 118 1.73 6.86 -15.46
CA ALA A 118 2.58 7.99 -15.10
C ALA A 118 3.79 8.12 -16.03
N ARG A 119 4.40 7.00 -16.43
CA ARG A 119 5.52 7.00 -17.40
C ARG A 119 5.13 7.39 -18.82
N ARG A 120 3.84 7.32 -19.19
CA ARG A 120 3.39 7.52 -20.57
C ARG A 120 2.48 8.74 -20.77
N TYR A 121 1.74 9.18 -19.75
CA TYR A 121 0.57 10.05 -19.95
C TYR A 121 0.39 11.17 -18.91
N GLY A 122 1.26 11.30 -17.89
CA GLY A 122 1.04 12.26 -16.80
C GLY A 122 2.26 13.13 -16.48
N PRO A 123 2.06 14.43 -16.15
CA PRO A 123 3.13 15.23 -15.56
C PRO A 123 3.50 14.68 -14.18
N VAL A 124 4.80 14.50 -13.94
CA VAL A 124 5.30 14.14 -12.62
C VAL A 124 5.19 15.37 -11.72
N THR A 125 4.56 15.25 -10.56
CA THR A 125 4.36 16.36 -9.60
C THR A 125 5.19 16.16 -8.33
N VAL A 126 5.52 17.24 -7.63
CA VAL A 126 6.20 17.20 -6.32
C VAL A 126 5.34 16.48 -5.29
N LEU A 127 4.03 16.77 -5.27
CA LEU A 127 3.06 16.03 -4.46
C LEU A 127 3.09 14.53 -4.73
N GLY A 128 3.04 14.13 -6.01
CA GLY A 128 3.07 12.72 -6.39
C GLY A 128 4.33 12.02 -5.91
N LYS A 129 5.51 12.62 -6.12
CA LYS A 129 6.80 12.09 -5.63
C LYS A 129 6.84 11.97 -4.11
N ALA A 130 6.23 12.92 -3.40
CA ALA A 130 6.18 12.89 -1.94
C ALA A 130 5.20 11.84 -1.42
N MET A 131 4.06 11.64 -2.09
CA MET A 131 3.01 10.72 -1.63
C MET A 131 3.22 9.28 -2.03
N ASP A 132 3.99 9.02 -3.08
CA ASP A 132 4.25 7.67 -3.59
C ASP A 132 4.82 6.72 -2.51
N PRO A 133 5.91 7.05 -1.78
CA PRO A 133 6.44 6.16 -0.75
C PRO A 133 5.51 5.96 0.46
N PHE A 134 4.71 6.98 0.79
CA PHE A 134 3.76 6.92 1.91
C PHE A 134 2.53 6.08 1.55
N GLY A 135 1.97 6.28 0.36
CA GLY A 135 0.84 5.51 -0.16
C GLY A 135 1.20 4.04 -0.31
N ASP A 136 2.40 3.74 -0.83
CA ASP A 136 2.94 2.39 -0.92
C ASP A 136 3.06 1.74 0.46
N ALA A 137 3.76 2.40 1.39
CA ALA A 137 3.95 1.84 2.73
C ALA A 137 2.62 1.61 3.43
N LEU A 138 1.68 2.56 3.33
CA LEU A 138 0.36 2.46 3.92
C LEU A 138 -0.41 1.26 3.36
N PHE A 139 -0.42 1.09 2.04
CA PHE A 139 -1.08 -0.03 1.39
C PHE A 139 -0.46 -1.37 1.79
N PHE A 140 0.88 -1.50 1.75
CA PHE A 140 1.54 -2.74 2.14
C PHE A 140 1.40 -3.07 3.63
N LEU A 141 1.29 -2.08 4.50
CA LEU A 141 1.00 -2.28 5.92
C LEU A 141 -0.43 -2.81 6.12
N ALA A 142 -1.41 -2.18 5.47
CA ALA A 142 -2.80 -2.63 5.50
C ALA A 142 -2.94 -4.04 4.90
N ALA A 143 -2.24 -4.32 3.79
CA ALA A 143 -2.23 -5.62 3.14
C ALA A 143 -1.58 -6.69 4.03
N ALA A 144 -0.45 -6.40 4.67
CA ALA A 144 0.20 -7.33 5.60
C ALA A 144 -0.70 -7.64 6.81
N LEU A 145 -1.35 -6.62 7.38
CA LEU A 145 -2.27 -6.77 8.50
C LEU A 145 -3.50 -7.61 8.10
N GLY A 146 -4.18 -7.27 7.01
CA GLY A 146 -5.37 -8.01 6.60
C GLY A 146 -5.07 -9.44 6.15
N CYS A 147 -3.93 -9.68 5.50
CA CYS A 147 -3.46 -11.04 5.22
C CYS A 147 -3.23 -11.85 6.52
N TYR A 148 -2.74 -11.23 7.57
CA TYR A 148 -2.59 -11.88 8.88
C TYR A 148 -3.96 -12.18 9.51
N LEU A 149 -4.87 -11.20 9.53
CA LEU A 149 -6.22 -11.35 10.09
C LEU A 149 -7.03 -12.45 9.39
N LEU A 150 -6.86 -12.60 8.06
CA LEU A 150 -7.49 -13.65 7.27
C LEU A 150 -6.75 -15.00 7.31
N GLY A 151 -5.65 -15.10 8.06
CA GLY A 151 -4.86 -16.33 8.17
C GLY A 151 -4.08 -16.70 6.90
N ILE A 152 -3.94 -15.78 5.93
CA ILE A 152 -3.15 -15.97 4.71
C ILE A 152 -1.67 -16.00 5.03
N VAL A 153 -1.22 -15.19 5.98
CA VAL A 153 0.19 -15.15 6.41
C VAL A 153 0.30 -15.27 7.93
N PRO A 154 1.33 -15.95 8.45
CA PRO A 154 1.63 -15.92 9.88
C PRO A 154 2.16 -14.54 10.31
N LEU A 155 2.02 -14.22 11.60
CA LEU A 155 2.37 -12.91 12.16
C LEU A 155 3.80 -12.47 11.85
N TRP A 156 4.78 -13.38 11.95
CA TRP A 156 6.18 -13.06 11.69
C TRP A 156 6.41 -12.61 10.24
N LEU A 157 5.65 -13.19 9.28
CA LEU A 157 5.77 -12.85 7.88
C LEU A 157 5.06 -11.53 7.58
N ALA A 158 3.90 -11.28 8.19
CA ALA A 158 3.25 -9.97 8.13
C ALA A 158 4.17 -8.87 8.68
N ALA A 159 4.82 -9.10 9.82
CA ALA A 159 5.78 -8.18 10.41
C ALA A 159 6.99 -7.93 9.49
N LEU A 160 7.53 -8.98 8.84
CA LEU A 160 8.63 -8.86 7.88
C LEU A 160 8.22 -7.99 6.67
N ILE A 161 7.03 -8.23 6.10
CA ILE A 161 6.49 -7.44 4.99
C ILE A 161 6.28 -6.00 5.43
N ALA A 162 5.62 -5.76 6.55
CA ALA A 162 5.39 -4.42 7.08
C ALA A 162 6.72 -3.67 7.32
N PHE A 163 7.70 -4.31 7.96
CA PHE A 163 9.02 -3.74 8.19
C PHE A 163 9.71 -3.35 6.89
N ARG A 164 9.66 -4.22 5.89
CA ARG A 164 10.28 -4.02 4.57
C ARG A 164 9.80 -2.74 3.86
N TYR A 165 8.53 -2.38 4.01
CA TYR A 165 7.94 -1.20 3.37
C TYR A 165 7.91 0.04 4.28
N ALA A 166 7.70 -0.12 5.60
CA ALA A 166 7.70 1.01 6.53
C ALA A 166 9.10 1.53 6.83
N ALA A 167 10.12 0.67 6.93
CA ALA A 167 11.44 1.10 7.41
C ALA A 167 12.09 2.18 6.53
N PRO A 168 12.04 2.14 5.18
CA PRO A 168 12.56 3.24 4.36
C PRO A 168 11.83 4.57 4.59
N VAL A 169 10.50 4.55 4.75
CA VAL A 169 9.69 5.75 5.01
C VAL A 169 10.06 6.34 6.38
N LEU A 170 10.16 5.50 7.41
CA LEU A 170 10.54 5.92 8.76
C LEU A 170 12.00 6.39 8.85
N ALA A 171 12.89 5.85 8.01
CA ALA A 171 14.29 6.27 7.95
C ALA A 171 14.48 7.61 7.22
N THR A 172 13.53 8.02 6.38
CA THR A 172 13.65 9.21 5.52
C THR A 172 13.97 10.48 6.32
N PRO A 173 13.22 10.86 7.38
CA PRO A 173 13.54 12.06 8.17
C PRO A 173 14.96 12.09 8.75
N PHE A 174 15.47 10.94 9.21
CA PHE A 174 16.82 10.84 9.79
C PHE A 174 17.92 11.05 8.75
N VAL A 175 17.71 10.53 7.53
CA VAL A 175 18.64 10.71 6.40
C VAL A 175 18.69 12.18 5.98
N PHE A 176 17.53 12.84 5.92
CA PHE A 176 17.44 14.28 5.64
C PHE A 176 18.10 15.12 6.73
N LEU A 177 17.92 14.77 8.01
CA LEU A 177 18.56 15.45 9.14
C LEU A 177 20.10 15.30 9.08
N ALA A 178 20.60 14.18 8.57
CA ALA A 178 22.01 13.94 8.32
C ALA A 178 22.57 14.68 7.08
N ARG A 179 21.79 15.56 6.44
CA ARG A 179 22.12 16.29 5.20
C ARG A 179 22.53 15.38 4.03
N ARG A 180 22.14 14.11 4.07
CA ARG A 180 22.38 13.19 2.96
C ARG A 180 21.16 13.20 2.06
N ARG A 181 21.40 13.31 0.75
CA ARG A 181 20.34 13.19 -0.27
C ARG A 181 20.61 11.94 -1.11
N PRO A 182 20.40 10.73 -0.56
CA PRO A 182 20.48 9.55 -1.39
C PRO A 182 19.39 9.66 -2.46
N GLU A 183 19.76 9.42 -3.71
CA GLU A 183 18.76 9.27 -4.76
C GLU A 183 17.87 8.08 -4.37
N LEU A 184 16.57 8.36 -4.15
CA LEU A 184 15.55 7.36 -3.82
C LEU A 184 15.23 6.53 -5.08
N VAL A 185 16.23 5.82 -5.59
CA VAL A 185 16.11 4.95 -6.76
C VAL A 185 15.86 3.53 -6.29
N HIS A 186 14.85 2.88 -6.86
CA HIS A 186 14.51 1.48 -6.57
C HIS A 186 15.75 0.57 -6.67
N THR A 187 15.98 -0.26 -5.65
CA THR A 187 17.07 -1.23 -5.68
C THR A 187 16.62 -2.51 -6.39
N VAL A 188 17.53 -3.16 -7.12
CA VAL A 188 17.24 -4.42 -7.83
C VAL A 188 16.72 -5.48 -6.86
N TRP A 189 17.30 -5.54 -5.66
CA TRP A 189 16.85 -6.43 -4.58
C TRP A 189 15.47 -6.06 -4.05
N GLY A 190 15.15 -4.77 -4.00
CA GLY A 190 13.82 -4.31 -3.61
C GLY A 190 12.73 -4.76 -4.58
N ARG A 191 12.99 -4.62 -5.89
CA ARG A 191 12.07 -5.09 -6.94
C ARG A 191 11.87 -6.60 -6.90
N ARG A 192 12.97 -7.37 -6.77
CA ARG A 192 12.91 -8.83 -6.64
C ARG A 192 12.12 -9.26 -5.40
N ASN A 193 12.37 -8.63 -4.26
CA ASN A 193 11.66 -8.92 -3.02
C ASN A 193 10.15 -8.63 -3.14
N THR A 194 9.75 -7.58 -3.85
CA THR A 194 8.33 -7.25 -4.12
C THR A 194 7.67 -8.36 -4.95
N LEU A 195 8.31 -8.79 -6.04
CA LEU A 195 7.82 -9.88 -6.89
C LEU A 195 7.71 -11.20 -6.11
N LEU A 196 8.72 -11.53 -5.31
CA LEU A 196 8.72 -12.72 -4.46
C LEU A 196 7.64 -12.65 -3.38
N THR A 197 7.36 -11.46 -2.82
CA THR A 197 6.29 -11.29 -1.83
C THR A 197 4.94 -11.62 -2.45
N GLY A 198 4.66 -11.12 -3.65
CA GLY A 198 3.44 -11.47 -4.39
C GLY A 198 3.33 -12.97 -4.67
N PHE A 199 4.43 -13.61 -5.11
CA PHE A 199 4.47 -15.05 -5.33
C PHE A 199 4.23 -15.86 -4.04
N VAL A 200 4.88 -15.49 -2.93
CA VAL A 200 4.69 -16.13 -1.63
C VAL A 200 3.24 -16.01 -1.18
N ILE A 201 2.66 -14.81 -1.22
CA ILE A 201 1.26 -14.58 -0.85
C ILE A 201 0.34 -15.46 -1.73
N PHE A 202 0.58 -15.51 -3.04
CA PHE A 202 -0.20 -16.36 -3.95
C PHE A 202 -0.15 -17.84 -3.54
N VAL A 203 1.04 -18.39 -3.26
CA VAL A 203 1.19 -19.77 -2.80
C VAL A 203 0.47 -19.99 -1.46
N LEU A 204 0.59 -19.06 -0.51
CA LEU A 204 -0.05 -19.20 0.79
C LEU A 204 -1.58 -19.12 0.73
N VAL A 205 -2.13 -18.29 -0.17
CA VAL A 205 -3.56 -18.27 -0.48
C VAL A 205 -4.01 -19.65 -0.98
N LEU A 206 -3.30 -20.26 -1.92
CA LEU A 206 -3.62 -21.60 -2.43
C LEU A 206 -3.58 -22.66 -1.33
N VAL A 207 -2.55 -22.63 -0.48
CA VAL A 207 -2.41 -23.54 0.67
C VAL A 207 -3.58 -23.36 1.64
N LEU A 208 -3.97 -22.12 1.95
CA LEU A 208 -5.11 -21.82 2.82
C LEU A 208 -6.44 -22.31 2.21
N PHE A 209 -6.64 -22.14 0.90
CA PHE A 209 -7.81 -22.67 0.21
C PHE A 209 -7.87 -24.21 0.22
N ALA A 210 -6.73 -24.87 0.07
CA ALA A 210 -6.61 -26.33 0.17
C ALA A 210 -6.72 -26.86 1.62
N GLY A 211 -6.82 -25.99 2.63
CA GLY A 211 -6.85 -26.37 4.04
C GLY A 211 -5.50 -26.84 4.59
N GLY A 212 -4.41 -26.51 3.89
CA GLY A 212 -3.05 -26.89 4.27
C GLY A 212 -2.44 -26.00 5.37
N PRO A 213 -1.31 -26.41 5.95
CA PRO A 213 -0.65 -25.68 7.04
C PRO A 213 0.10 -24.45 6.51
N VAL A 214 -0.57 -23.29 6.52
CA VAL A 214 -0.02 -22.01 6.04
C VAL A 214 1.31 -21.66 6.71
N TRP A 215 1.44 -21.89 8.02
CA TRP A 215 2.68 -21.59 8.74
C TRP A 215 3.88 -22.40 8.20
N LEU A 216 3.67 -23.67 7.86
CA LEU A 216 4.73 -24.54 7.34
C LEU A 216 5.09 -24.14 5.91
N ALA A 217 4.09 -23.86 5.08
CA ALA A 217 4.32 -23.35 3.72
C ALA A 217 5.08 -22.01 3.75
N ALA A 218 4.77 -21.13 4.71
CA ALA A 218 5.49 -19.88 4.89
C ALA A 218 6.97 -20.12 5.30
N LEU A 219 7.25 -21.09 6.17
CA LEU A 219 8.63 -21.46 6.50
C LEU A 219 9.39 -22.01 5.29
N ILE A 220 8.75 -22.85 4.48
CA ILE A 220 9.40 -23.50 3.33
C ILE A 220 9.65 -22.51 2.19
N VAL A 221 8.68 -21.62 1.89
CA VAL A 221 8.74 -20.76 0.70
C VAL A 221 9.23 -19.36 1.07
N ALA A 222 8.74 -18.76 2.14
CA ALA A 222 8.99 -17.35 2.45
C ALA A 222 10.35 -17.11 3.11
N LEU A 223 10.82 -18.00 4.00
CA LEU A 223 12.14 -17.85 4.61
C LEU A 223 13.29 -17.84 3.59
N PRO A 224 13.46 -18.85 2.71
CA PRO A 224 14.59 -18.87 1.80
C PRO A 224 14.51 -17.80 0.70
N SER A 225 13.33 -17.23 0.45
CA SER A 225 13.13 -16.22 -0.59
C SER A 225 13.14 -14.78 -0.04
N LEU A 226 12.29 -14.47 0.95
CA LEU A 226 12.05 -13.11 1.40
C LEU A 226 13.11 -12.63 2.39
N VAL A 227 13.62 -13.48 3.28
CA VAL A 227 14.62 -13.04 4.27
C VAL A 227 15.92 -12.62 3.59
N PRO A 228 16.56 -13.43 2.70
CA PRO A 228 17.78 -13.01 2.03
C PRO A 228 17.58 -11.76 1.16
N THR A 229 16.47 -11.70 0.41
CA THR A 229 16.21 -10.52 -0.45
C THR A 229 15.91 -9.25 0.34
N THR A 230 15.30 -9.37 1.52
CA THR A 230 15.10 -8.23 2.44
C THR A 230 16.43 -7.74 3.01
N ILE A 231 17.30 -8.66 3.47
CA ILE A 231 18.65 -8.32 3.95
C ILE A 231 19.46 -7.63 2.85
N LEU A 232 19.46 -8.18 1.63
CA LEU A 232 20.18 -7.60 0.49
C LEU A 232 19.61 -6.23 0.09
N HIS A 233 18.29 -6.06 0.17
CA HIS A 233 17.65 -4.76 -0.04
C HIS A 233 18.14 -3.73 0.98
N PHE A 234 18.07 -4.02 2.28
CA PHE A 234 18.52 -3.08 3.32
C PHE A 234 20.03 -2.83 3.27
N ALA A 235 20.85 -3.86 3.02
CA ALA A 235 22.29 -3.68 2.82
C ALA A 235 22.57 -2.75 1.63
N SER A 236 21.82 -2.86 0.54
CA SER A 236 21.95 -1.97 -0.61
C SER A 236 21.52 -0.54 -0.31
N LEU A 237 20.47 -0.35 0.51
CA LEU A 237 20.03 0.98 0.95
C LEU A 237 21.06 1.63 1.87
N ILE A 238 21.59 0.89 2.85
CA ILE A 238 22.61 1.38 3.79
C ILE A 238 23.89 1.79 3.05
N ARG A 239 24.37 0.95 2.13
CA ARG A 239 25.55 1.29 1.30
C ARG A 239 25.32 2.58 0.49
N ARG A 240 24.18 2.70 -0.17
CA ARG A 240 23.83 3.92 -0.93
C ARG A 240 23.72 5.16 -0.05
N ALA A 241 23.14 5.02 1.15
CA ALA A 241 23.07 6.13 2.11
C ALA A 241 24.47 6.52 2.61
N ALA A 242 25.37 5.55 2.80
CA ALA A 242 26.77 5.76 3.18
C ALA A 242 27.60 6.43 2.07
N ASP A 243 27.31 6.12 0.80
CA ASP A 243 28.01 6.66 -0.36
C ASP A 243 27.41 7.99 -0.86
N ALA A 244 26.25 8.40 -0.35
CA ALA A 244 25.56 9.60 -0.79
C ALA A 244 26.36 10.88 -0.44
N PRO A 245 26.47 11.85 -1.38
CA PRO A 245 27.16 13.10 -1.13
C PRO A 245 26.47 13.88 0.00
N VAL A 246 27.29 14.50 0.86
CA VAL A 246 26.81 15.41 1.91
C VAL A 246 26.43 16.73 1.24
N ALA A 247 25.17 17.13 1.38
CA ALA A 247 24.72 18.43 0.90
C ALA A 247 25.45 19.54 1.68
N ARG A 248 26.18 20.41 0.96
CA ARG A 248 26.80 21.61 1.53
C ARG A 248 25.73 22.58 2.03
#